data_AF-A0AA38UPL5-F1
#
_entry.id   AF-A0AA38UPL5-F1
#
_cell.length_a   1.000
_cell.length_b   1.000
_cell.length_c   1.000
_cell.angle_alpha   90.00
_cell.angle_beta   90.00
_cell.angle_gamma   90.00
#
_symmetry.space_group_name_H-M   'P 1'
#
loop_
_entity.id
_entity.type
_entity.pdbx_description
1 polymer ?
#
loop_
_entity_poly.entity_id
_entity_poly.type
_entity_poly.pdbx_seq_one_letter_code
_entity_poly.pdbx_strand_id
1 'polypeptide(L)'
;WSQLLQLQDNELVYTQARPYALASHLCVYLFLRRALWFNIPILRPYLETSDTVRDLLARDQGNAFGLFEVAGDSEMLGYAIFSLGSYFNHDCSPNVRKERQGQSMAFYTMRDVQPNEELCINYIDIEG
;
A
#
# COMPACT_ATOMS: atom_id res chain seq x y z
N TRP A 1 -1.24 -11.05 -7.31
CA TRP A 1 0.20 -10.80 -7.52
C TRP A 1 0.44 -9.88 -8.73
N SER A 2 0.02 -10.23 -9.95
CA SER A 2 0.25 -9.39 -11.14
C SER A 2 -0.18 -7.91 -11.00
N GLN A 3 -1.38 -7.65 -10.48
CA GLN A 3 -1.87 -6.28 -10.28
C GLN A 3 -1.03 -5.46 -9.29
N LEU A 4 -0.57 -6.09 -8.20
CA LEU A 4 0.31 -5.43 -7.24
C LEU A 4 1.64 -5.06 -7.91
N LEU A 5 2.23 -5.95 -8.71
CA LEU A 5 3.49 -5.68 -9.41
C LEU A 5 3.41 -4.53 -10.44
N GLN A 6 2.19 -4.19 -10.90
CA GLN A 6 1.94 -3.06 -11.80
C GLN A 6 1.85 -1.71 -11.07
N LEU A 7 1.76 -1.70 -9.74
CA LEU A 7 1.79 -0.46 -8.97
C LEU A 7 3.15 0.20 -9.05
N GLN A 8 3.17 1.52 -8.80
CA GLN A 8 4.37 2.32 -8.86
C GLN A 8 5.46 1.75 -7.93
N ASP A 9 6.59 1.42 -8.52
CA ASP A 9 7.80 1.00 -7.81
C ASP A 9 8.56 2.24 -7.34
N ASN A 10 8.68 2.39 -6.02
CA ASN A 10 9.31 3.52 -5.37
C ASN A 10 10.64 3.15 -4.68
N GLU A 11 11.18 1.95 -4.93
CA GLU A 11 12.34 1.46 -4.17
C GLU A 11 13.54 2.41 -4.25
N LEU A 12 13.93 2.80 -5.47
CA LEU A 12 15.13 3.60 -5.67
C LEU A 12 15.02 4.95 -4.98
N VAL A 13 13.90 5.66 -5.20
CA VAL A 13 13.64 6.97 -4.60
C VAL A 13 13.61 6.86 -3.07
N TYR A 14 12.94 5.84 -2.54
CA TYR A 14 12.80 5.64 -1.09
C TYR A 14 14.13 5.30 -0.42
N THR A 15 14.90 4.37 -1.00
CA THR A 15 16.19 3.92 -0.46
C THR A 15 17.26 5.00 -0.54
N GLN A 16 17.24 5.84 -1.59
CA GLN A 16 18.13 6.99 -1.69
C GLN A 16 17.77 8.09 -0.68
N ALA A 17 16.48 8.33 -0.46
CA ALA A 17 16.02 9.35 0.48
C ALA A 17 16.23 8.97 1.96
N ARG A 18 16.30 7.66 2.27
CA ARG A 18 16.38 7.15 3.64
C ARG A 18 17.56 6.19 3.82
N PRO A 19 18.69 6.65 4.39
CA PRO A 19 19.92 5.85 4.52
C PRO A 19 19.75 4.50 5.24
N TYR A 20 18.75 4.38 6.11
CA TYR A 20 18.47 3.15 6.87
C TYR A 20 17.52 2.17 6.14
N ALA A 21 16.86 2.58 5.06
CA ALA A 21 15.81 1.79 4.42
C ALA A 21 16.35 0.46 3.88
N LEU A 22 17.48 0.49 3.16
CA LEU A 22 18.07 -0.73 2.61
C LEU A 22 18.44 -1.73 3.72
N ALA A 23 19.09 -1.27 4.79
CA ALA A 23 19.44 -2.12 5.92
C ALA A 23 18.19 -2.72 6.58
N SER A 24 17.12 -1.93 6.75
CA SER A 24 15.84 -2.40 7.28
C SER A 24 15.21 -3.47 6.39
N HIS A 25 15.16 -3.26 5.07
CA HIS A 25 14.60 -4.23 4.11
C HIS A 25 15.38 -5.56 4.11
N LEU A 26 16.72 -5.49 4.19
CA LEU A 26 17.57 -6.68 4.34
C LEU A 26 17.26 -7.43 5.64
N CYS A 27 17.12 -6.72 6.76
CA CYS A 27 16.74 -7.33 8.04
C CYS A 27 15.37 -8.03 7.95
N VAL A 28 14.37 -7.40 7.33
CA VAL A 28 13.05 -8.01 7.12
C VAL A 28 13.16 -9.29 6.31
N TYR A 29 13.86 -9.27 5.18
CA TYR A 29 14.04 -10.48 4.35
C TYR A 29 14.75 -11.60 5.11
N LEU A 30 15.86 -11.31 5.77
CA LEU A 30 16.64 -12.30 6.52
C LEU A 30 15.82 -12.90 7.67
N PHE A 31 15.04 -12.07 8.36
CA PHE A 31 14.13 -12.52 9.42
C PHE A 31 13.06 -13.45 8.86
N LEU A 32 12.32 -13.04 7.83
CA LEU A 32 11.26 -13.84 7.22
C LEU A 32 11.79 -15.16 6.67
N ARG A 33 12.92 -15.13 5.95
CA ARG A 33 13.57 -16.34 5.45
C ARG A 33 13.92 -17.27 6.60
N ARG A 34 14.60 -16.79 7.65
CA ARG A 34 15.01 -17.66 8.77
C ARG A 34 13.83 -18.21 9.56
N ALA A 35 12.82 -17.39 9.83
CA ALA A 35 11.66 -17.77 10.64
C ALA A 35 10.75 -18.76 9.90
N LEU A 36 10.55 -18.59 8.59
CA LEU A 36 9.53 -19.30 7.83
C LEU A 36 10.08 -20.47 7.00
N TRP A 37 11.36 -20.45 6.62
CA TRP A 37 11.93 -21.44 5.69
C TRP A 37 11.77 -22.90 6.15
N PHE A 38 12.07 -23.18 7.40
CA PHE A 38 11.98 -24.55 7.93
C PHE A 38 10.57 -24.90 8.41
N ASN A 39 9.82 -23.90 8.90
CA ASN A 39 8.56 -24.11 9.61
C ASN A 39 7.33 -24.06 8.69
N ILE A 40 7.40 -23.34 7.56
CA ILE A 40 6.27 -23.13 6.65
C ILE A 40 6.70 -23.43 5.20
N PRO A 41 6.82 -24.72 4.81
CA PRO A 41 7.35 -25.11 3.49
C PRO A 41 6.63 -24.49 2.30
N ILE A 42 5.32 -24.24 2.42
CA ILE A 42 4.51 -23.61 1.36
C ILE A 42 4.97 -22.19 1.00
N LEU A 43 5.68 -21.50 1.92
CA LEU A 43 6.18 -20.15 1.67
C LEU A 43 7.59 -20.09 1.08
N ARG A 44 8.30 -21.22 0.98
CA ARG A 44 9.69 -21.25 0.46
C ARG A 44 9.86 -20.63 -0.93
N PRO A 45 8.95 -20.86 -1.92
CA PRO A 45 9.10 -20.25 -3.25
C PRO A 45 9.15 -18.72 -3.23
N TYR A 46 8.55 -18.09 -2.20
CA TYR A 46 8.53 -16.64 -2.03
C TYR A 46 9.72 -16.08 -1.23
N LEU A 47 10.58 -16.96 -0.70
CA LEU A 47 11.69 -16.60 0.20
C LEU A 47 13.05 -17.16 -0.27
N GLU A 48 13.08 -17.84 -1.41
CA GLU A 48 14.30 -18.37 -2.03
C GLU A 48 15.29 -17.25 -2.35
N THR A 49 14.79 -16.18 -2.97
CA THR A 49 15.49 -14.90 -3.17
C THR A 49 14.81 -13.79 -2.39
N SER A 50 15.41 -12.60 -2.35
CA SER A 50 14.81 -11.41 -1.74
C SER A 50 13.73 -10.76 -2.60
N ASP A 51 13.55 -11.21 -3.86
CA ASP A 51 12.78 -10.47 -4.87
C ASP A 51 11.33 -10.26 -4.47
N THR A 52 10.66 -11.28 -3.93
CA THR A 52 9.27 -11.11 -3.46
C THR A 52 9.18 -10.08 -2.34
N VAL A 53 10.06 -10.12 -1.34
CA VAL A 53 10.05 -9.15 -0.23
C VAL A 53 10.38 -7.75 -0.74
N ARG A 54 11.35 -7.65 -1.64
CA ARG A 54 11.76 -6.40 -2.28
C ARG A 54 10.62 -5.78 -3.10
N ASP A 55 9.95 -6.57 -3.94
CA ASP A 55 8.83 -6.13 -4.77
C ASP A 55 7.67 -5.59 -3.92
N LEU A 56 7.38 -6.23 -2.79
CA LEU A 56 6.35 -5.79 -1.85
C LEU A 56 6.73 -4.45 -1.19
N LEU A 57 7.93 -4.36 -0.61
CA LEU A 57 8.38 -3.15 0.10
C LEU A 57 8.57 -1.96 -0.85
N ALA A 58 8.97 -2.21 -2.10
CA ALA A 58 9.12 -1.21 -3.14
C ALA A 58 7.81 -0.46 -3.46
N ARG A 59 6.66 -1.13 -3.26
CA ARG A 59 5.33 -0.59 -3.62
C ARG A 59 4.53 -0.14 -2.40
N ASP A 60 4.91 -0.55 -1.20
CA ASP A 60 4.20 -0.21 0.03
C ASP A 60 4.06 1.31 0.23
N GLN A 61 5.18 2.04 0.24
CA GLN A 61 5.26 3.43 0.69
C GLN A 61 4.48 4.45 -0.16
N GLY A 62 4.09 4.10 -1.39
CA GLY A 62 3.33 4.97 -2.30
C GLY A 62 1.92 4.49 -2.62
N ASN A 63 1.55 3.27 -2.19
CA ASN A 63 0.29 2.63 -2.59
C ASN A 63 -0.52 2.11 -1.40
N ALA A 64 0.02 2.17 -0.18
CA ALA A 64 -0.67 1.73 1.02
C ALA A 64 -1.68 2.78 1.50
N PHE A 65 -2.83 2.29 1.97
CA PHE A 65 -3.90 3.06 2.60
C PHE A 65 -3.87 2.81 4.09
N GLY A 66 -3.97 3.89 4.88
CA GLY A 66 -4.22 3.79 6.31
C GLY A 66 -5.57 3.14 6.58
N LEU A 67 -5.60 2.21 7.53
CA LEU A 67 -6.81 1.58 8.02
C LEU A 67 -7.13 2.16 9.39
N PHE A 68 -8.26 2.87 9.47
CA PHE A 68 -8.72 3.47 10.71
C PHE A 68 -9.94 2.75 11.26
N GLU A 69 -10.11 2.84 12.58
CA GLU A 69 -11.35 2.47 13.24
C GLU A 69 -12.52 3.28 12.66
N VAL A 70 -13.64 2.61 12.36
CA VAL A 70 -14.81 3.24 11.70
C VAL A 70 -15.75 3.88 12.72
N ALA A 71 -15.68 3.48 13.99
CA ALA A 71 -16.56 3.97 15.06
C ALA A 71 -15.73 4.40 16.27
N GLY A 72 -15.84 5.67 16.68
CA GLY A 72 -15.11 6.21 17.83
C GLY A 72 -14.00 7.18 17.44
N ASP A 73 -13.01 7.33 18.32
CA ASP A 73 -11.78 8.07 18.02
C ASP A 73 -11.03 7.30 16.92
N SER A 74 -10.72 7.95 15.80
CA SER A 74 -10.16 7.30 14.60
C SER A 74 -8.73 6.78 14.80
N GLU A 75 -8.56 5.72 15.59
CA GLU A 75 -7.28 5.06 15.81
C GLU A 75 -6.79 4.39 14.52
N MET A 76 -5.49 4.54 14.24
CA MET A 76 -4.82 3.83 13.14
C MET A 76 -4.60 2.36 13.51
N LEU A 77 -5.29 1.47 12.82
CA LEU A 77 -5.20 0.02 12.99
C LEU A 77 -4.08 -0.62 12.17
N GLY A 78 -3.64 0.03 11.09
CA GLY A 78 -2.58 -0.47 10.24
C GLY A 78 -2.69 0.02 8.81
N TYR A 79 -2.16 -0.76 7.86
CA TYR A 79 -2.09 -0.41 6.45
C TYR A 79 -2.57 -1.56 5.58
N ALA A 80 -3.13 -1.23 4.42
CA ALA A 80 -3.44 -2.21 3.38
C ALA A 80 -3.22 -1.62 1.98
N ILE A 81 -2.83 -2.48 1.04
CA ILE A 81 -2.74 -2.10 -0.37
C ILE A 81 -4.00 -2.57 -1.08
N PHE A 82 -4.81 -1.61 -1.52
CA PHE A 82 -5.95 -1.86 -2.40
C PHE A 82 -5.49 -1.59 -3.83
N SER A 83 -5.05 -2.63 -4.55
CA SER A 83 -4.34 -2.45 -5.83
C SER A 83 -5.12 -1.60 -6.85
N LEU A 84 -6.43 -1.79 -7.00
CA LEU A 84 -7.25 -0.95 -7.89
C LEU A 84 -7.42 0.48 -7.36
N GLY A 85 -7.52 0.66 -6.05
CA GLY A 85 -7.63 1.98 -5.43
C GLY A 85 -6.34 2.79 -5.52
N SER A 86 -5.19 2.12 -5.61
CA SER A 86 -3.85 2.75 -5.69
C SER A 86 -3.61 3.49 -7.02
N TYR A 87 -4.51 3.34 -8.00
CA TYR A 87 -4.44 4.08 -9.26
C TYR A 87 -5.06 5.48 -9.19
N PHE A 88 -5.87 5.79 -8.17
CA PHE A 88 -6.41 7.13 -8.02
C PHE A 88 -5.30 8.08 -7.57
N ASN A 89 -5.04 9.10 -8.38
CA ASN A 89 -4.10 10.15 -8.03
C ASN A 89 -4.65 11.07 -6.94
N HIS A 90 -3.76 11.90 -6.39
CA HIS A 90 -4.10 12.90 -5.39
C HIS A 90 -4.68 14.16 -6.03
N ASP A 91 -5.77 14.66 -5.47
CA ASP A 91 -6.19 16.06 -5.59
C ASP A 91 -6.62 16.59 -4.22
N CYS A 92 -6.30 17.85 -3.91
CA CYS A 92 -6.76 18.53 -2.69
C CYS A 92 -8.27 18.80 -2.69
N SER A 93 -8.88 18.86 -3.87
CA SER A 93 -10.32 18.98 -4.12
C SER A 93 -10.83 17.75 -4.89
N PRO A 94 -10.77 16.55 -4.28
CA PRO A 94 -11.03 15.30 -4.99
C PRO A 94 -12.47 15.19 -5.46
N ASN A 95 -12.70 14.36 -6.48
CA ASN A 95 -14.04 14.00 -6.95
C ASN A 95 -14.47 12.59 -6.51
N VAL A 96 -13.57 11.82 -5.88
CA VAL A 96 -13.84 10.51 -5.27
C VAL A 96 -13.52 10.54 -3.78
N ARG A 97 -14.44 10.02 -2.97
CA ARG A 97 -14.20 9.69 -1.55
C ARG A 97 -13.97 8.19 -1.39
N LYS A 98 -13.12 7.84 -0.43
CA LYS A 98 -12.82 6.46 -0.01
C LYS A 98 -13.56 6.16 1.31
N GLU A 99 -14.10 4.96 1.46
CA GLU A 99 -14.82 4.55 2.66
C GLU A 99 -14.50 3.09 2.98
N ARG A 100 -14.09 2.80 4.23
CA ARG A 100 -13.82 1.42 4.65
C ARG A 100 -15.13 0.70 4.96
N GLN A 101 -15.35 -0.45 4.33
CA GLN A 101 -16.50 -1.32 4.56
C GLN A 101 -16.01 -2.72 4.93
N GLY A 102 -15.90 -2.99 6.24
CA GLY A 102 -15.29 -4.21 6.74
C GLY A 102 -13.83 -4.34 6.29
N GLN A 103 -13.53 -5.35 5.48
CA GLN A 103 -12.20 -5.61 4.91
C GLN A 103 -11.99 -5.00 3.51
N SER A 104 -12.98 -4.27 3.00
CA SER A 104 -12.95 -3.65 1.67
C SER A 104 -12.81 -2.13 1.78
N MET A 105 -12.25 -1.53 0.73
CA MET A 105 -12.30 -0.09 0.50
C MET A 105 -13.26 0.19 -0.65
N ALA A 106 -14.31 0.96 -0.38
CA ALA A 106 -15.27 1.42 -1.36
C ALA A 106 -14.91 2.84 -1.82
N PHE A 107 -15.17 3.14 -3.10
CA PHE A 107 -14.88 4.43 -3.70
C PHE A 107 -16.15 4.99 -4.33
N TYR A 108 -16.50 6.22 -3.98
CA TYR A 108 -17.73 6.88 -4.41
C TYR A 108 -17.41 8.23 -5.02
N THR A 109 -18.00 8.52 -6.18
CA THR A 109 -17.98 9.88 -6.71
C THR A 109 -18.77 10.80 -5.78
N MET A 110 -18.26 12.00 -5.53
CA MET A 110 -18.91 13.00 -4.68
C MET A 110 -19.75 14.00 -5.47
N ARG A 111 -19.62 13.98 -6.79
CA ARG A 111 -20.34 14.80 -7.76
C ARG A 111 -20.42 14.06 -9.10
N ASP A 112 -21.16 14.63 -10.04
CA ASP A 112 -21.12 14.18 -11.41
C ASP A 112 -19.70 14.32 -11.99
N VAL A 113 -19.27 13.30 -12.71
CA VAL A 113 -17.94 13.21 -13.35
C VAL A 113 -18.15 13.09 -14.86
N GLN A 114 -17.43 13.91 -15.62
CA GLN A 114 -17.54 13.90 -17.07
C GLN A 114 -16.74 12.75 -17.70
N PRO A 115 -17.09 12.29 -18.91
CA PRO A 115 -16.26 11.33 -19.63
C PRO A 115 -14.82 11.84 -19.78
N ASN A 116 -13.84 10.97 -19.47
CA ASN A 116 -12.39 11.26 -19.47
C ASN A 116 -11.91 12.25 -18.40
N GLU A 117 -12.77 12.66 -17.47
CA GLU A 117 -12.32 13.36 -16.29
C GLU A 117 -11.57 12.39 -15.36
N GLU A 118 -10.39 12.80 -14.89
CA GLU A 118 -9.60 11.99 -13.98
C GLU A 118 -10.31 11.82 -12.64
N LEU A 119 -10.29 10.61 -12.11
CA LEU A 119 -10.79 10.32 -10.78
C LEU A 119 -9.65 10.47 -9.78
N CYS A 120 -9.83 11.36 -8.80
CA CYS A 120 -8.83 11.68 -7.80
C CYS A 120 -9.39 11.52 -6.39
N ILE A 121 -8.54 11.08 -5.48
CA ILE A 121 -8.81 10.97 -4.04
C ILE A 121 -7.93 11.95 -3.25
N ASN A 122 -8.23 12.13 -1.96
CA ASN A 122 -7.27 12.76 -1.07
C ASN A 122 -6.35 11.72 -0.40
N TYR A 123 -5.02 11.95 -0.49
CA TYR A 123 -4.02 11.12 0.19
C TYR A 123 -3.84 11.52 1.65
N ILE A 124 -4.17 12.77 1.97
CA ILE A 124 -4.12 13.33 3.30
C ILE A 124 -5.54 13.31 3.84
N ASP A 125 -5.75 12.66 4.97
CA ASP A 125 -7.03 12.78 5.66
C ASP A 125 -7.11 14.20 6.20
N ILE A 126 -8.00 15.02 5.61
CA ILE A 126 -8.18 16.43 5.99
C ILE A 126 -9.20 16.58 7.14
N GLU A 127 -9.58 15.49 7.79
CA GLU A 127 -10.51 15.53 8.91
C GLU A 127 -9.73 15.67 10.22
N GLY A 128 -9.70 16.90 10.71
CA GLY A 128 -9.73 17.24 12.13
C GLY A 128 -11.08 17.85 12.48
#